data_AF-A0A3M1U6U8-F1
#
_entry.id   AF-A0A3M1U6U8-F1
#
_cell.length_a   1.000
_cell.length_b   1.000
_cell.length_c   1.000
_cell.angle_alpha   90.00
_cell.angle_beta   90.00
_cell.angle_gamma   90.00
#
_symmetry.space_group_name_H-M   'P 1'
#
loop_
_entity.id
_entity.type
_entity.pdbx_description
1 polymer ?
#
loop_
_entity_poly.entity_id
_entity_poly.type
_entity_poly.pdbx_seq_one_letter_code
_entity_poly.pdbx_strand_id
1 'polypeptide(L)'
;MRVHGTLIKTNHPALSVDEVHRLLTSILSEERWARLESFKELDLSYEVPNLSRFRVNMFWHRQQLGAVFRVIPFQIKTIDELGLPPVTKRLALLPRGLILVTGPTGSGKSTTLAAMVHHINTQKRHHIMTIEDPIEYMHRDQISIINQRELGVDTHSFADALRHVMRQNPDVILVGEMRDLETIQLAITA
;
A
#
# COMPACT_ATOMS: atom_id res chain seq x y z
N MET A 1 14.01 -15.03 -9.52
CA MET A 1 13.96 -14.25 -8.27
C MET A 1 15.05 -13.19 -8.29
N ARG A 2 14.82 -12.00 -7.71
CA ARG A 2 15.90 -11.01 -7.55
C ARG A 2 16.50 -11.12 -6.15
N VAL A 3 17.82 -11.34 -6.06
CA VAL A 3 18.57 -11.46 -4.80
C VAL A 3 19.77 -10.52 -4.87
N HIS A 4 19.91 -9.62 -3.90
CA HIS A 4 20.94 -8.57 -3.90
C HIS A 4 21.05 -7.80 -5.22
N GLY A 5 19.90 -7.47 -5.83
CA GLY A 5 19.83 -6.71 -7.08
C GLY A 5 19.96 -7.55 -8.36
N THR A 6 20.37 -8.82 -8.28
CA THR A 6 20.61 -9.68 -9.46
C THR A 6 19.47 -10.67 -9.68
N LEU A 7 19.08 -10.91 -10.94
CA LEU A 7 18.11 -11.94 -11.28
C LEU A 7 18.78 -13.32 -11.28
N ILE A 8 18.25 -14.22 -10.45
CA ILE A 8 18.68 -15.60 -10.30
C ILE A 8 17.51 -16.52 -10.68
N LYS A 9 17.77 -17.52 -11.53
CA LYS A 9 16.78 -18.56 -11.85
C LYS A 9 16.54 -19.43 -10.61
N THR A 10 15.29 -19.85 -10.40
CA THR A 10 14.96 -20.79 -9.33
C THR A 10 15.36 -22.21 -9.74
N ASN A 11 15.38 -23.14 -8.78
CA ASN A 11 15.62 -24.56 -9.05
C ASN A 11 14.37 -25.29 -9.56
N HIS A 12 13.32 -24.56 -9.95
CA HIS A 12 12.09 -25.12 -10.51
C HIS A 12 12.19 -25.21 -12.04
N PRO A 13 11.46 -26.15 -12.67
CA PRO A 13 11.33 -26.21 -14.11
C PRO A 13 10.82 -24.89 -14.70
N ALA A 14 11.15 -24.63 -15.96
CA ALA A 14 10.57 -23.51 -16.69
C ALA A 14 9.05 -23.71 -16.81
N LEU A 15 8.28 -22.66 -16.51
CA LEU A 15 6.83 -22.69 -16.62
C LEU A 15 6.42 -22.60 -18.10
N SER A 16 5.48 -23.45 -18.51
CA SER A 16 4.76 -23.35 -19.77
C SER A 16 3.76 -22.19 -19.76
N VAL A 17 3.29 -21.79 -20.94
CA VAL A 17 2.30 -20.71 -21.09
C VAL A 17 1.02 -21.04 -20.32
N ASP A 18 0.55 -22.28 -20.39
CA ASP A 18 -0.65 -22.72 -19.69
C ASP A 18 -0.48 -22.72 -18.17
N GLU A 19 0.71 -23.09 -17.67
CA GLU A 19 1.02 -23.02 -16.24
C GLU A 19 1.03 -21.58 -15.74
N VAL A 20 1.67 -20.66 -16.48
CA VAL A 20 1.68 -19.24 -16.12
C VAL A 20 0.25 -18.69 -16.09
N HIS A 21 -0.54 -19.00 -17.12
CA HIS A 21 -1.93 -18.55 -17.18
C HIS A 21 -2.73 -19.06 -15.98
N ARG A 22 -2.72 -20.38 -15.70
CA ARG A 22 -3.44 -20.96 -14.55
C ARG A 22 -3.00 -20.38 -13.21
N LEU A 23 -1.69 -20.22 -13.00
CA LEU A 23 -1.16 -19.70 -11.73
C LEU A 23 -1.60 -18.26 -11.50
N LEU A 24 -1.49 -17.41 -12.52
CA LEU A 24 -1.81 -15.99 -12.36
C LEU A 24 -3.31 -15.73 -12.28
N THR A 25 -4.15 -16.46 -13.03
CA THR A 25 -5.61 -16.30 -12.92
C THR A 25 -6.16 -16.84 -11.60
N SER A 26 -5.50 -17.82 -10.98
CA SER A 26 -5.94 -18.38 -9.69
C SER A 26 -5.95 -17.37 -8.53
N ILE A 27 -5.26 -16.24 -8.67
CA ILE A 27 -5.22 -15.18 -7.64
C ILE A 27 -6.09 -13.96 -7.98
N LEU A 28 -6.86 -14.03 -9.05
CA LEU A 28 -7.74 -12.94 -9.52
C LEU A 28 -9.22 -13.27 -9.28
N SER A 29 -10.00 -12.24 -8.95
CA SER A 29 -11.46 -12.28 -9.07
C SER A 29 -11.88 -12.07 -10.53
N GLU A 30 -13.14 -12.38 -10.86
CA GLU A 30 -13.69 -12.12 -12.20
C GLU A 30 -13.56 -10.65 -12.61
N GLU A 31 -13.81 -9.73 -11.69
CA GLU A 31 -13.66 -8.29 -11.94
C GLU A 31 -12.21 -7.91 -12.26
N ARG A 32 -11.24 -8.43 -11.50
CA ARG A 32 -9.81 -8.18 -11.72
C ARG A 32 -9.35 -8.78 -13.04
N TRP A 33 -9.85 -9.97 -13.38
CA TRP A 33 -9.60 -10.59 -14.68
C TRP A 33 -10.12 -9.72 -15.82
N ALA A 34 -11.37 -9.26 -15.75
CA ALA A 34 -11.96 -8.37 -16.76
C ALA A 34 -11.17 -7.06 -16.91
N ARG A 35 -10.68 -6.48 -15.80
CA ARG A 35 -9.79 -5.30 -15.85
C ARG A 35 -8.47 -5.61 -16.55
N LEU A 36 -7.80 -6.71 -16.20
CA LEU A 36 -6.56 -7.11 -16.85
C LEU A 36 -6.75 -7.39 -18.36
N GLU A 37 -7.87 -7.99 -18.75
CA GLU A 37 -8.19 -8.20 -20.17
C GLU A 37 -8.44 -6.89 -20.91
N SER A 38 -9.11 -5.93 -20.28
CA SER A 38 -9.48 -4.64 -20.89
C SER A 38 -8.30 -3.67 -20.97
N PHE A 39 -7.56 -3.51 -19.89
CA PHE A 39 -6.50 -2.51 -19.75
C PHE A 39 -5.10 -3.05 -20.04
N LYS A 40 -4.95 -4.36 -20.19
CA LYS A 40 -3.69 -5.08 -20.44
C LYS A 40 -2.62 -4.99 -19.33
N GLU A 41 -2.93 -4.31 -18.23
CA GLU A 41 -2.09 -4.22 -17.05
C GLU A 41 -2.97 -4.19 -15.80
N LEU A 42 -2.47 -4.73 -14.69
CA LEU A 42 -3.14 -4.73 -13.40
C LEU A 42 -2.14 -4.73 -12.24
N ASP A 43 -2.22 -3.71 -11.38
CA ASP A 43 -1.59 -3.73 -10.06
C ASP A 43 -2.59 -4.25 -9.01
N LEU A 44 -2.12 -5.12 -8.11
CA LEU A 44 -2.90 -5.63 -6.98
C LEU A 44 -2.02 -6.00 -5.79
N SER A 45 -2.62 -6.02 -4.60
CA SER A 45 -2.06 -6.71 -3.44
C SER A 45 -2.54 -8.17 -3.39
N TYR A 46 -1.62 -9.09 -3.07
CA TYR A 46 -1.93 -10.50 -2.82
C TYR A 46 -1.30 -10.97 -1.51
N GLU A 47 -2.08 -11.64 -0.67
CA GLU A 47 -1.64 -12.17 0.61
C GLU A 47 -1.56 -13.70 0.57
N VAL A 48 -0.43 -14.24 0.99
CA VAL A 48 -0.30 -15.65 1.33
C VAL A 48 -0.31 -15.77 2.86
N PRO A 49 -1.39 -16.35 3.44
CA PRO A 49 -1.52 -16.47 4.89
C PRO A 49 -0.28 -17.11 5.52
N ASN A 50 0.18 -16.53 6.63
CA ASN A 50 1.37 -16.97 7.37
C ASN A 50 2.71 -16.89 6.62
N LEU A 51 2.77 -16.30 5.41
CA LEU A 51 4.01 -16.19 4.64
C LEU A 51 4.41 -14.75 4.34
N SER A 52 3.62 -14.02 3.53
CA SER A 52 3.92 -12.65 3.10
C SER A 52 2.73 -12.04 2.36
N ARG A 53 2.66 -10.70 2.36
CA ARG A 53 1.95 -9.96 1.32
C ARG A 53 2.89 -9.64 0.16
N PHE A 54 2.31 -9.47 -1.01
CA PHE A 54 3.01 -9.15 -2.24
C PHE A 54 2.28 -8.05 -2.98
N ARG A 55 3.02 -7.06 -3.49
CA ARG A 55 2.55 -6.19 -4.55
C ARG A 55 2.81 -6.91 -5.87
N VAL A 56 1.74 -7.18 -6.60
CA VAL A 56 1.76 -7.88 -7.88
C VAL A 56 1.45 -6.89 -8.97
N ASN A 57 2.28 -6.86 -10.00
CA ASN A 57 1.96 -6.21 -11.26
C ASN A 57 1.84 -7.30 -12.33
N MET A 58 0.68 -7.41 -12.96
CA MET A 58 0.42 -8.33 -14.07
C MET A 58 0.31 -7.55 -15.37
N PHE A 59 0.83 -8.12 -16.46
CA PHE A 59 0.90 -7.46 -17.76
C PHE A 59 0.93 -8.49 -18.90
N TRP A 60 0.57 -8.05 -20.11
CA TRP A 60 0.72 -8.86 -21.31
C TRP A 60 2.04 -8.56 -22.02
N HIS A 61 2.77 -9.59 -22.44
CA HIS A 61 3.94 -9.47 -23.31
C HIS A 61 3.86 -10.51 -24.43
N ARG A 62 3.98 -10.08 -25.69
CA ARG A 62 3.93 -11.00 -26.85
C ARG A 62 2.74 -11.98 -26.81
N GLN A 63 1.55 -11.48 -26.43
CA GLN A 63 0.31 -12.26 -26.28
C GLN A 63 0.34 -13.33 -25.17
N GLN A 64 1.32 -13.26 -24.27
CA GLN A 64 1.44 -14.11 -23.09
C GLN A 64 1.30 -13.28 -21.83
N LEU A 65 0.79 -13.90 -20.76
CA LEU A 65 0.65 -13.24 -19.48
C LEU A 65 1.96 -13.31 -18.70
N GLY A 66 2.34 -12.20 -18.08
CA GLY A 66 3.49 -12.11 -17.17
C GLY A 66 3.11 -11.40 -15.88
N ALA A 67 3.92 -11.62 -14.83
CA ALA A 67 3.73 -10.93 -13.57
C ALA A 67 5.04 -10.72 -12.81
N VAL A 68 5.09 -9.67 -12.01
CA VAL A 68 6.16 -9.39 -11.05
C VAL A 68 5.56 -9.31 -9.66
N PHE A 69 6.07 -10.15 -8.75
CA PHE A 69 5.71 -10.16 -7.34
C PHE A 69 6.82 -9.48 -6.54
N ARG A 70 6.47 -8.45 -5.77
CA ARG A 70 7.36 -7.76 -4.83
C ARG A 70 6.89 -8.01 -3.41
N VAL A 71 7.76 -8.56 -2.57
CA VAL A 71 7.48 -8.79 -1.15
C VAL A 71 7.15 -7.46 -0.47
N ILE A 72 6.05 -7.44 0.29
CA ILE A 72 5.67 -6.36 1.19
C ILE A 72 6.21 -6.72 2.59
N PRO A 73 7.09 -5.90 3.20
CA PRO A 73 7.60 -6.17 4.54
C PRO A 73 6.47 -6.14 5.59
N PHE A 74 6.40 -7.16 6.46
CA PHE A 74 5.47 -7.14 7.60
C PHE A 74 5.94 -6.25 8.74
N GLN A 75 7.25 -6.11 8.92
CA GLN A 75 7.81 -5.40 10.05
C GLN A 75 7.94 -3.91 9.72
N ILE A 76 7.11 -3.12 10.38
CA ILE A 76 7.25 -1.67 10.36
C ILE A 76 8.38 -1.30 11.32
N LYS A 77 9.41 -0.64 10.80
CA LYS A 77 10.48 -0.07 11.63
C LYS A 77 9.95 1.14 12.39
N THR A 78 10.35 1.27 13.64
CA THR A 78 10.09 2.45 14.45
C THR A 78 10.85 3.67 13.93
N ILE A 79 10.44 4.86 14.35
CA ILE A 79 11.11 6.12 14.01
C ILE A 79 12.60 6.09 14.41
N ASP A 80 12.93 5.47 15.55
CA ASP A 80 14.32 5.37 16.03
C ASP A 80 15.16 4.38 15.22
N GLU A 81 14.59 3.22 14.86
CA GLU A 81 15.27 2.21 14.02
C GLU A 81 15.55 2.73 12.60
N LEU A 82 14.78 3.71 12.13
CA LEU A 82 15.02 4.42 10.88
C LEU A 82 16.06 5.55 11.02
N GLY A 83 16.49 5.88 12.23
CA GLY A 83 17.40 6.99 12.49
C GLY A 83 16.78 8.37 12.19
N LEU A 84 15.45 8.47 12.21
CA LEU A 84 14.76 9.72 11.93
C LEU A 84 14.89 10.69 13.12
N PRO A 85 14.96 12.01 12.89
CA PRO A 85 15.15 12.96 13.97
C PRO A 85 13.97 12.96 14.97
N PRO A 86 14.19 13.27 16.26
CA PRO A 86 13.13 13.25 17.28
C PRO A 86 11.92 14.15 16.98
N VAL A 87 12.07 15.16 16.11
CA VAL A 87 10.96 16.00 15.66
C VAL A 87 9.88 15.18 14.95
N THR A 88 10.21 14.08 14.28
CA THR A 88 9.23 13.22 13.60
C THR A 88 8.23 12.60 14.57
N LYS A 89 8.67 12.19 15.77
CA LYS A 89 7.78 11.73 16.84
C LYS A 89 6.82 12.84 17.29
N ARG A 90 7.34 14.05 17.47
CA ARG A 90 6.51 15.21 17.86
C ARG A 90 5.48 15.56 16.79
N LEU A 91 5.87 15.54 15.51
CA LEU A 91 4.97 15.77 14.39
C LEU A 91 3.85 14.72 14.35
N ALA A 92 4.18 13.44 14.52
CA ALA A 92 3.20 12.37 14.53
C ALA A 92 2.13 12.52 15.63
N LEU A 93 2.44 13.18 16.74
CA LEU A 93 1.53 13.38 17.88
C LEU A 93 0.86 14.75 17.91
N LEU A 94 0.96 15.54 16.84
CA LEU A 94 0.21 16.80 16.74
C LEU A 94 -1.30 16.53 16.82
N PRO A 95 -2.07 17.36 17.54
CA PRO A 95 -3.49 17.11 17.75
C PRO A 95 -4.35 17.32 16.50
N ARG A 96 -3.84 18.06 15.51
CA ARG A 96 -4.47 18.34 14.20
C ARG A 96 -3.47 19.04 13.28
N GLY A 97 -3.73 18.98 11.98
CA GLY A 97 -2.98 19.69 10.94
C GLY A 97 -2.59 18.77 9.79
N LEU A 98 -1.93 19.37 8.78
CA LEU A 98 -1.45 18.66 7.60
C LEU A 98 0.05 18.42 7.69
N ILE A 99 0.46 17.16 7.56
CA ILE A 99 1.88 16.77 7.48
C ILE A 99 2.15 16.21 6.09
N LEU A 100 3.14 16.79 5.41
CA LEU A 100 3.57 16.35 4.09
C LEU A 100 4.93 15.66 4.18
N VAL A 101 4.99 14.40 3.77
CA VAL A 101 6.24 13.65 3.61
C VAL A 101 6.54 13.56 2.12
N THR A 102 7.56 14.30 1.67
CA THR A 102 7.88 14.45 0.24
C THR A 102 9.23 13.81 -0.12
N GLY A 103 9.47 13.63 -1.41
CA GLY A 103 10.70 13.05 -1.94
C GLY A 103 10.48 12.17 -3.17
N PRO A 104 11.54 11.83 -3.93
CA PRO A 104 11.43 11.01 -5.13
C PRO A 104 11.00 9.56 -4.81
N THR A 105 10.67 8.79 -5.85
CA THR A 105 10.39 7.35 -5.70
C THR A 105 11.58 6.65 -5.07
N GLY A 106 11.31 5.78 -4.09
CA GLY A 106 12.36 5.04 -3.37
C GLY A 106 13.08 5.82 -2.26
N SER A 107 12.70 7.07 -1.96
CA SER A 107 13.33 7.87 -0.89
C SER A 107 12.89 7.50 0.54
N GLY A 108 12.06 6.46 0.72
CA GLY A 108 11.59 6.01 2.03
C GLY A 108 10.35 6.73 2.57
N LYS A 109 9.58 7.45 1.74
CA LYS A 109 8.35 8.17 2.17
C LYS A 109 7.36 7.26 2.89
N SER A 110 6.94 6.17 2.26
CA SER A 110 5.98 5.23 2.82
C SER A 110 6.52 4.58 4.09
N THR A 111 7.82 4.28 4.14
CA THR A 111 8.49 3.75 5.33
C THR A 111 8.44 4.74 6.49
N THR A 112 8.68 6.03 6.23
CA THR A 112 8.57 7.10 7.23
C THR A 112 7.14 7.28 7.71
N LEU A 113 6.16 7.31 6.80
CA LEU A 113 4.74 7.41 7.15
C LEU A 113 4.27 6.21 7.97
N ALA A 114 4.65 4.99 7.58
CA ALA A 114 4.34 3.79 8.34
C ALA A 114 4.93 3.84 9.76
N ALA A 115 6.17 4.31 9.92
CA ALA A 115 6.77 4.51 11.24
C ALA A 115 6.03 5.57 12.08
N MET A 116 5.54 6.64 11.46
CA MET A 116 4.73 7.67 12.12
C MET A 116 3.37 7.13 12.57
N VAL A 117 2.64 6.43 11.69
CA VAL A 117 1.37 5.79 12.02
C VAL A 117 1.55 4.75 13.13
N HIS A 118 2.62 3.94 13.04
CA HIS A 118 2.96 3.00 14.10
C HIS A 118 3.24 3.71 15.44
N HIS A 119 3.96 4.84 15.41
CA HIS A 119 4.18 5.63 16.62
C HIS A 119 2.86 6.11 17.23
N ILE A 120 1.93 6.66 16.43
CA ILE A 120 0.59 7.06 16.90
C ILE A 120 -0.15 5.87 17.52
N ASN A 121 -0.17 4.73 16.81
CA ASN A 121 -0.85 3.51 17.23
C ASN A 121 -0.36 2.95 18.58
N THR A 122 0.87 3.26 18.97
CA THR A 122 1.44 2.85 20.27
C THR A 122 1.26 3.88 21.38
N GLN A 123 0.93 5.13 21.05
CA GLN A 123 0.93 6.26 22.00
C GLN A 123 -0.44 6.92 22.22
N LYS A 124 -1.40 6.74 21.30
CA LYS A 124 -2.74 7.35 21.36
C LYS A 124 -3.82 6.31 21.14
N ARG A 125 -5.00 6.53 21.74
CA ARG A 125 -6.22 5.76 21.44
C ARG A 125 -6.98 6.51 20.36
N HIS A 126 -6.58 6.30 19.11
CA HIS A 126 -7.14 6.99 17.96
C HIS A 126 -7.77 6.04 16.97
N HIS A 127 -8.69 6.56 16.17
CA HIS A 127 -9.12 5.94 14.93
C HIS A 127 -8.25 6.47 13.78
N ILE A 128 -7.43 5.58 13.20
CA ILE A 128 -6.55 5.91 12.08
C ILE A 128 -7.13 5.31 10.81
N MET A 129 -7.39 6.14 9.80
CA MET A 129 -7.77 5.70 8.46
C MET A 129 -6.60 5.86 7.50
N THR A 130 -6.27 4.85 6.71
CA THR A 130 -5.37 4.99 5.56
C THR A 130 -6.11 4.77 4.25
N ILE A 131 -5.75 5.54 3.24
CA ILE A 131 -6.23 5.42 1.87
C ILE A 131 -4.99 5.29 0.99
N GLU A 132 -4.82 4.17 0.30
CA GLU A 132 -3.55 3.79 -0.35
C GLU A 132 -3.79 3.14 -1.73
N ASP A 133 -2.77 3.17 -2.61
CA ASP A 133 -2.82 2.60 -3.97
C ASP A 133 -1.48 1.95 -4.37
N PRO A 134 -1.26 0.64 -4.07
CA PRO A 134 -2.00 -0.19 -3.12
C PRO A 134 -1.48 -0.02 -1.69
N ILE A 135 -2.04 -0.76 -0.71
CA ILE A 135 -1.55 -0.74 0.68
C ILE A 135 -0.11 -1.26 0.75
N GLU A 136 0.81 -0.44 1.27
CA GLU A 136 2.24 -0.80 1.31
C GLU A 136 2.69 -1.43 2.63
N TYR A 137 2.10 -1.06 3.76
CA TYR A 137 2.43 -1.61 5.08
C TYR A 137 1.17 -2.04 5.81
N MET A 138 1.17 -3.23 6.40
CA MET A 138 0.06 -3.68 7.23
C MET A 138 0.25 -3.21 8.66
N HIS A 139 -0.70 -2.42 9.12
CA HIS A 139 -0.76 -2.01 10.51
C HIS A 139 -1.68 -2.94 11.29
N ARG A 140 -1.16 -3.52 12.37
CA ARG A 140 -1.99 -4.22 13.35
C ARG A 140 -2.47 -3.24 14.41
N ASP A 141 -3.71 -3.36 14.82
CA ASP A 141 -4.25 -2.62 15.95
C ASP A 141 -3.39 -2.84 17.20
N GLN A 142 -3.14 -1.75 17.93
CA GLN A 142 -2.55 -1.80 19.26
C GLN A 142 -3.46 -1.06 20.24
N ILE A 143 -3.17 0.21 20.56
CA ILE A 143 -4.08 1.03 21.36
C ILE A 143 -4.98 1.91 20.48
N SER A 144 -4.63 2.10 19.21
CA SER A 144 -5.51 2.65 18.17
C SER A 144 -6.22 1.53 17.38
N ILE A 145 -7.33 1.91 16.74
CA ILE A 145 -8.01 1.11 15.71
C ILE A 145 -7.57 1.64 14.35
N ILE A 146 -7.16 0.75 13.44
CA ILE A 146 -6.65 1.11 12.13
C ILE A 146 -7.47 0.47 11.03
N ASN A 147 -8.06 1.31 10.17
CA ASN A 147 -8.76 0.88 8.96
C ASN A 147 -7.94 1.31 7.74
N GLN A 148 -7.51 0.35 6.93
CA GLN A 148 -6.75 0.60 5.70
C GLN A 148 -7.65 0.33 4.49
N ARG A 149 -7.68 1.26 3.54
CA ARG A 149 -8.51 1.17 2.33
C ARG A 149 -7.63 1.23 1.09
N GLU A 150 -7.71 0.20 0.26
CA GLU A 150 -7.00 0.09 -1.01
C GLU A 150 -7.86 0.60 -2.17
N LEU A 151 -7.30 1.47 -3.02
CA LEU A 151 -7.95 1.92 -4.24
C LEU A 151 -8.21 0.75 -5.20
N GLY A 152 -9.38 0.75 -5.83
CA GLY A 152 -9.82 -0.31 -6.72
C GLY A 152 -10.22 -1.61 -6.02
N VAL A 153 -10.21 -1.64 -4.69
CA VAL A 153 -10.67 -2.78 -3.87
C VAL A 153 -11.71 -2.32 -2.84
N ASP A 154 -11.33 -1.39 -1.96
CA ASP A 154 -12.19 -0.91 -0.86
C ASP A 154 -12.81 0.47 -1.14
N THR A 155 -12.34 1.13 -2.21
CA THR A 155 -12.82 2.43 -2.67
C THR A 155 -12.48 2.65 -4.14
N HIS A 156 -13.23 3.51 -4.83
CA HIS A 156 -13.03 3.78 -6.26
C HIS A 156 -11.95 4.83 -6.53
N SER A 157 -11.79 5.81 -5.64
CA SER A 157 -10.83 6.90 -5.81
C SER A 157 -10.42 7.50 -4.45
N PHE A 158 -9.29 8.22 -4.42
CA PHE A 158 -8.87 8.97 -3.24
C PHE A 158 -9.91 10.01 -2.83
N ALA A 159 -10.48 10.74 -3.80
CA ALA A 159 -11.50 11.75 -3.56
C ALA A 159 -12.77 11.15 -2.94
N ASP A 160 -13.28 10.03 -3.47
CA ASP A 160 -14.44 9.35 -2.90
C ASP A 160 -14.15 8.86 -1.47
N ALA A 161 -12.99 8.24 -1.27
CA ALA A 161 -12.57 7.77 0.03
C ALA A 161 -12.52 8.91 1.07
N LEU A 162 -11.89 10.04 0.71
CA LEU A 162 -11.78 11.23 1.56
C LEU A 162 -13.15 11.86 1.86
N ARG A 163 -14.05 11.98 0.88
CA ARG A 163 -15.40 12.53 1.11
C ARG A 163 -16.17 11.72 2.16
N HIS A 164 -16.00 10.40 2.16
CA HIS A 164 -16.67 9.53 3.12
C HIS A 164 -15.93 9.43 4.45
N VAL A 165 -14.59 9.54 4.47
CA VAL A 165 -13.78 9.40 5.68
C VAL A 165 -14.18 10.40 6.76
N MET A 166 -14.57 11.60 6.37
CA MET A 166 -15.01 12.65 7.31
C MET A 166 -16.24 12.26 8.14
N ARG A 167 -17.03 11.29 7.68
CA ARG A 167 -18.19 10.75 8.39
C ARG A 167 -17.91 9.44 9.13
N GLN A 168 -16.68 8.93 9.03
CA GLN A 168 -16.22 7.70 9.67
C GLN A 168 -15.53 7.99 11.02
N ASN A 169 -15.60 9.24 11.50
CA ASN A 169 -15.01 9.70 12.76
C ASN A 169 -13.50 9.33 12.92
N PRO A 170 -12.62 9.66 11.95
CA PRO A 170 -11.18 9.45 12.09
C PRO A 170 -10.54 10.55 12.94
N ASP A 171 -9.53 10.18 13.73
CA ASP A 171 -8.64 11.14 14.38
C ASP A 171 -7.41 11.44 13.50
N VAL A 172 -6.98 10.47 12.69
CA VAL A 172 -5.82 10.57 11.80
C VAL A 172 -6.18 9.98 10.44
N ILE A 173 -5.87 10.71 9.36
CA ILE A 173 -6.07 10.26 7.98
C ILE A 173 -4.71 10.25 7.29
N LEU A 174 -4.33 9.09 6.73
CA LEU A 174 -3.21 8.96 5.81
C LEU A 174 -3.76 8.89 4.38
N VAL A 175 -3.29 9.79 3.53
CA VAL A 175 -3.56 9.78 2.08
C VAL A 175 -2.26 9.44 1.37
N GLY A 176 -2.22 8.29 0.68
CA GLY A 176 -1.00 7.74 0.10
C GLY A 176 -0.34 8.63 -0.96
N GLU A 177 -1.16 9.29 -1.80
CA GLU A 177 -0.68 10.27 -2.76
C GLU A 177 -1.75 11.33 -3.05
N MET A 178 -1.31 12.54 -3.42
CA MET A 178 -2.19 13.65 -3.80
C MET A 178 -1.83 14.11 -5.21
N ARG A 179 -2.28 13.38 -6.23
CA ARG A 179 -1.96 13.68 -7.64
C ARG A 179 -2.87 14.73 -8.26
N ASP A 180 -4.15 14.69 -7.90
CA ASP A 180 -5.18 15.54 -8.49
C ASP A 180 -5.62 16.66 -7.55
N LEU A 181 -6.15 17.74 -8.14
CA LEU A 181 -6.56 18.93 -7.42
C LEU A 181 -7.68 18.65 -6.41
N GLU A 182 -8.59 17.74 -6.74
CA GLU A 182 -9.72 17.41 -5.88
C GLU A 182 -9.25 16.73 -4.59
N THR A 183 -8.37 15.74 -4.69
CA THR A 183 -7.74 15.06 -3.55
C THR A 183 -7.00 16.06 -2.67
N ILE A 184 -6.26 17.01 -3.26
CA ILE A 184 -5.57 18.07 -2.50
C ILE A 184 -6.56 18.95 -1.75
N GLN A 185 -7.64 19.41 -2.42
CA GLN A 185 -8.66 20.26 -1.81
C GLN A 185 -9.36 19.55 -0.64
N LEU A 186 -9.71 18.27 -0.83
CA LEU A 186 -10.32 17.45 0.22
C LEU A 186 -9.37 17.23 1.39
N ALA A 187 -8.09 16.95 1.13
CA ALA A 187 -7.09 16.78 2.19
C ALA A 187 -6.84 18.05 3.01
N ILE A 188 -6.99 19.25 2.41
CA ILE A 188 -6.90 20.52 3.14
C ILE A 188 -8.16 20.79 3.98
N THR A 189 -9.30 20.28 3.53
CA THR A 189 -10.59 20.48 4.21
C THR A 189 -10.81 19.50 5.37
N ALA A 190 -10.16 18.34 5.30
CA ALA A 190 -10.18 17.28 6.31
C ALA A 190 -9.51 17.71 7.63
#